data_AF-A0A8C9L7T9-F1
#
_entry.id   AF-A0A8C9L7T9-F1
#
_cell.length_a   1.000
_cell.length_b   1.000
_cell.length_c   1.000
_cell.angle_alpha   90.00
_cell.angle_beta   90.00
_cell.angle_gamma   90.00
#
_symmetry.space_group_name_H-M   'P 1'
#
loop_
_entity.id
_entity.type
_entity.pdbx_description
1 polymer ?
#
loop_
_entity_poly.entity_id
_entity_poly.type
_entity_poly.pdbx_seq_one_letter_code
_entity_poly.pdbx_strand_id
1 'polypeptide(L)'
;MEVEDQDGKEAEKPNMINFDTSLPTSHVYLGSDMEEFHGRTLHDDDSCQVIPVLPHVMVMLIPGQTLPLQLFHPQEVSMVRNLIQKDRTFAVLAYSNVREREAHFGTTAEIYAYREEQEYGIETVKVKAIGRQRFKVLEIRTQSDGVLTSTHLRLARITSHPRWKIASCAFCFLSLRKQKYLCTYIGLFFYQKETLMERVKRQLHEWDENLKDESLPTNPIDFSYRVAACLPIDDALRIQLLKIGSAIQRLRCELDIMNKCTSLCCKQCQDTEITTKNEIFSLSLCGPMAAYVNPHGYIHETLTVYKACNLNLSGRPSTEHSWFPGYAWTIAQCRICGSHMGWKFTATKKDMSPQKFWGLTRSALLPRIPEAEDELGHDRSPLLCL
;
A
#
# COMPACT_ATOMS: atom_id res chain seq x y z
N MET A 1 26.55 14.92 14.52
CA MET A 1 26.31 14.65 15.95
C MET A 1 25.11 13.73 15.98
N GLU A 2 25.34 12.42 16.11
CA GLU A 2 24.26 11.45 16.26
C GLU A 2 23.74 11.58 17.69
N VAL A 3 22.45 11.85 17.85
CA VAL A 3 21.82 11.96 19.16
C VAL A 3 20.99 10.69 19.35
N GLU A 4 21.28 9.96 20.42
CA GLU A 4 20.45 8.82 20.83
C GLU A 4 19.11 9.37 21.31
N ASP A 5 18.01 8.93 20.68
CA ASP A 5 16.66 9.29 21.09
C ASP A 5 15.99 8.03 21.65
N GLN A 6 16.04 7.89 22.97
CA GLN A 6 15.20 6.94 23.67
C GLN A 6 13.86 7.64 23.92
N ASP A 7 12.81 7.25 23.19
CA ASP A 7 11.46 7.49 23.66
C ASP A 7 11.33 6.75 25.01
N GLY A 8 11.54 7.47 26.10
CA GLY A 8 11.41 6.95 27.46
C GLY A 8 10.06 6.26 27.62
N LYS A 9 10.01 5.24 28.48
CA LYS A 9 8.81 4.42 28.73
C LYS A 9 7.55 5.22 29.10
N GLU A 10 7.68 6.52 29.39
CA GLU A 10 6.64 7.43 29.89
C GLU A 10 6.03 8.41 28.87
N ALA A 11 6.42 8.41 27.59
CA ALA A 11 5.71 9.27 26.62
C ALA A 11 4.28 8.75 26.43
N GLU A 12 3.29 9.36 27.09
CA GLU A 12 1.88 8.99 26.95
C GLU A 12 1.38 9.30 25.55
N LYS A 13 0.55 8.39 25.01
CA LYS A 13 -0.15 8.63 23.75
C LYS A 13 -1.09 9.82 23.95
N PRO A 14 -1.17 10.75 22.99
CA PRO A 14 -2.08 11.87 23.12
C PRO A 14 -3.53 11.39 23.14
N ASN A 15 -4.32 11.90 24.08
CA ASN A 15 -5.75 11.59 24.18
C ASN A 15 -6.57 12.13 23.00
N MET A 16 -6.04 13.12 22.26
CA MET A 16 -6.72 13.71 21.10
C MET A 16 -5.70 14.14 20.05
N ILE A 17 -5.93 13.75 18.80
CA ILE A 17 -5.19 14.20 17.63
C ILE A 17 -5.95 15.40 17.03
N ASN A 18 -5.28 16.54 16.87
CA ASN A 18 -5.87 17.75 16.27
C ASN A 18 -5.30 18.08 14.89
N PHE A 19 -4.46 17.20 14.36
CA PHE A 19 -3.95 17.29 13.00
C PHE A 19 -5.04 16.93 11.98
N ASP A 20 -5.12 17.70 10.89
CA ASP A 20 -6.03 17.42 9.78
C ASP A 20 -5.51 16.25 8.94
N THR A 21 -6.12 15.08 9.12
CA THR A 21 -5.75 13.83 8.45
C THR A 21 -6.02 13.83 6.95
N SER A 22 -6.71 14.84 6.40
CA SER A 22 -6.87 15.00 4.95
C SER A 22 -5.61 15.57 4.26
N LEU A 23 -4.76 16.29 4.99
CA LEU A 23 -3.57 16.96 4.43
C LEU A 23 -2.56 15.98 3.81
N PRO A 24 -2.21 14.83 4.42
CA PRO A 24 -1.25 13.93 3.79
C PRO A 24 -1.80 13.28 2.52
N THR A 25 -3.11 12.99 2.48
CA THR A 25 -3.75 12.40 1.29
C THR A 25 -3.84 13.33 0.10
N SER A 26 -3.86 14.63 0.33
CA SER A 26 -3.88 15.61 -0.76
C SER A 26 -2.51 15.84 -1.39
N HIS A 27 -1.42 15.36 -0.76
CA HIS A 27 -0.04 15.49 -1.26
C HIS A 27 0.33 16.94 -1.63
N VAL A 28 -0.01 17.91 -0.78
CA VAL A 28 0.21 19.36 -1.01
C VAL A 28 1.68 19.70 -1.28
N TYR A 29 2.63 18.90 -0.77
CA TYR A 29 4.06 19.06 -1.03
C TYR A 29 4.46 18.90 -2.51
N LEU A 30 3.57 18.39 -3.37
CA LEU A 30 3.77 18.34 -4.82
C LEU A 30 3.35 19.63 -5.54
N GLY A 31 2.63 20.53 -4.87
CA GLY A 31 2.01 21.71 -5.47
C GLY A 31 0.48 21.67 -5.37
N SER A 32 -0.14 22.85 -5.33
CA SER A 32 -1.58 23.04 -5.11
C SER A 32 -2.41 23.10 -6.40
N ASP A 33 -1.76 23.19 -7.56
CA ASP A 33 -2.33 23.54 -8.86
C ASP A 33 -2.08 22.43 -9.90
N MET A 34 -2.36 21.18 -9.51
CA MET A 34 -2.33 20.07 -10.46
C MET A 34 -3.64 20.03 -11.27
N GLU A 35 -3.53 19.78 -12.57
CA GLU A 35 -4.68 19.52 -13.44
C GLU A 35 -5.32 18.19 -13.03
N GLU A 36 -6.60 18.22 -12.65
CA GLU A 36 -7.35 17.03 -12.25
C GLU A 36 -8.15 16.46 -13.43
N PHE A 37 -8.11 15.13 -13.57
CA PHE A 37 -8.87 14.41 -14.58
C PHE A 37 -10.03 13.68 -13.95
N HIS A 38 -11.18 13.78 -14.61
CA HIS A 38 -12.37 13.02 -14.28
C HIS A 38 -12.62 11.92 -15.32
N GLY A 39 -13.26 10.84 -14.89
CA GLY A 39 -13.46 9.64 -15.71
C GLY A 39 -12.68 8.44 -15.17
N ARG A 40 -12.99 7.27 -15.70
CA ARG A 40 -12.35 6.01 -15.31
C ARG A 40 -12.15 5.17 -16.57
N THR A 41 -10.91 4.82 -16.86
CA THR A 41 -10.60 3.78 -17.84
C THR A 41 -10.57 2.42 -17.15
N LEU A 42 -11.47 1.52 -17.55
CA LEU A 42 -11.46 0.13 -17.12
C LEU A 42 -11.46 -0.76 -18.37
N HIS A 43 -10.59 -1.75 -18.38
CA HIS A 43 -10.54 -2.75 -19.45
C HIS A 43 -11.41 -3.95 -19.10
N ASP A 44 -11.92 -4.64 -20.12
CA ASP A 44 -12.74 -5.84 -19.94
C ASP A 44 -11.96 -6.98 -19.28
N ASP A 45 -12.67 -7.75 -18.46
CA ASP A 45 -12.13 -8.95 -17.84
C ASP A 45 -11.55 -9.92 -18.86
N ASP A 46 -10.42 -10.54 -18.52
CA ASP A 46 -9.69 -11.47 -19.38
C ASP A 46 -9.14 -10.88 -20.71
N SER A 47 -9.32 -9.59 -20.98
CA SER A 47 -8.81 -8.94 -22.21
C SER A 47 -7.28 -8.76 -22.20
N CYS A 48 -6.70 -8.67 -23.40
CA CYS A 48 -5.27 -8.43 -23.63
C CYS A 48 -4.97 -6.98 -24.05
N GLN A 49 -4.25 -6.25 -23.20
CA GLN A 49 -3.89 -4.84 -23.42
C GLN A 49 -2.40 -4.60 -23.27
N VAL A 50 -1.84 -3.79 -24.17
CA VAL A 50 -0.45 -3.37 -24.12
C VAL A 50 -0.37 -2.06 -23.33
N ILE A 51 0.24 -2.11 -22.14
CA ILE A 51 0.30 -0.96 -21.22
C ILE A 51 1.76 -0.60 -20.96
N PRO A 52 2.17 0.68 -21.10
CA PRO A 52 3.54 1.10 -20.86
C PRO A 52 3.91 1.01 -19.37
N VAL A 53 5.19 0.76 -19.07
CA VAL A 53 5.70 0.58 -17.70
C VAL A 53 6.72 1.67 -17.40
N LEU A 54 6.59 2.34 -16.26
CA LEU A 54 7.62 3.28 -15.82
C LEU A 54 8.83 2.51 -15.26
N PRO A 55 10.04 2.75 -15.78
CA PRO A 55 11.22 1.90 -15.52
C PRO A 55 11.73 1.96 -14.08
N HIS A 56 11.54 3.09 -13.37
CA HIS A 56 12.08 3.30 -12.03
C HIS A 56 11.05 3.17 -10.89
N VAL A 57 9.80 2.83 -11.21
CA VAL A 57 8.77 2.64 -10.18
C VAL A 57 8.93 1.26 -9.54
N MET A 58 9.52 1.24 -8.35
CA MET A 58 9.84 0.02 -7.59
C MET A 58 8.91 -0.16 -6.37
N VAL A 59 7.60 -0.08 -6.59
CA VAL A 59 6.58 -0.28 -5.54
C VAL A 59 5.52 -1.27 -5.98
N MET A 60 4.89 -1.94 -5.01
CA MET A 60 3.76 -2.85 -5.26
C MET A 60 2.45 -2.11 -5.04
N LEU A 61 1.89 -1.61 -6.13
CA LEU A 61 0.63 -0.87 -6.11
C LEU A 61 -0.56 -1.80 -5.90
N ILE A 62 -1.40 -1.47 -4.92
CA ILE A 62 -2.67 -2.16 -4.65
C ILE A 62 -3.82 -1.38 -5.31
N PRO A 63 -4.85 -2.03 -5.86
CA PRO A 63 -6.05 -1.33 -6.34
C PRO A 63 -6.63 -0.36 -5.30
N GLY A 64 -6.96 0.86 -5.71
CA GLY A 64 -7.43 1.93 -4.82
C GLY A 64 -6.33 2.67 -4.05
N GLN A 65 -5.08 2.20 -4.07
CA GLN A 65 -3.94 2.92 -3.46
C GLN A 65 -3.52 4.09 -4.36
N THR A 66 -3.29 5.26 -3.75
CA THR A 66 -2.71 6.42 -4.41
C THR A 66 -1.20 6.26 -4.56
N LEU A 67 -0.68 6.66 -5.72
CA LEU A 67 0.73 6.63 -6.09
C LEU A 67 1.18 8.01 -6.58
N PRO A 68 1.83 8.82 -5.72
CA PRO A 68 2.48 10.05 -6.16
C PRO A 68 3.81 9.75 -6.85
N LEU A 69 4.12 10.46 -7.93
CA LEU A 69 5.39 10.36 -8.66
C LEU A 69 5.93 11.75 -8.98
N GLN A 70 7.25 11.86 -9.02
CA GLN A 70 7.99 13.01 -9.54
C GLN A 70 9.05 12.47 -10.51
N LEU A 71 8.93 12.85 -11.78
CA LEU A 71 9.68 12.32 -12.90
C LEU A 71 10.63 13.39 -13.44
N PHE A 72 11.89 12.99 -13.66
CA PHE A 72 12.97 13.86 -14.11
C PHE A 72 13.59 13.41 -15.43
N HIS A 73 13.46 12.12 -15.76
CA HIS A 73 14.05 11.57 -16.97
C HIS A 73 13.21 11.91 -18.19
N PRO A 74 13.80 12.48 -19.28
CA PRO A 74 13.05 12.88 -20.47
C PRO A 74 12.19 11.77 -21.09
N GLN A 75 12.65 10.53 -20.99
CA GLN A 75 11.92 9.33 -21.43
C GLN A 75 10.62 9.12 -20.64
N GLU A 76 10.65 9.27 -19.31
CA GLU A 76 9.49 9.12 -18.43
C GLU A 76 8.53 10.30 -18.59
N VAL A 77 9.07 11.51 -18.69
CA VAL A 77 8.31 12.74 -18.97
C VAL A 77 7.55 12.62 -20.29
N SER A 78 8.23 12.22 -21.36
CA SER A 78 7.63 12.01 -22.69
C SER A 78 6.56 10.92 -22.66
N MET A 79 6.83 9.78 -22.00
CA MET A 79 5.85 8.71 -21.82
C MET A 79 4.59 9.21 -21.12
N VAL A 80 4.73 9.93 -20.00
CA VAL A 80 3.57 10.44 -19.26
C VAL A 80 2.81 11.48 -20.08
N ARG A 81 3.49 12.41 -20.77
CA ARG A 81 2.84 13.39 -21.65
C ARG A 81 1.97 12.71 -22.71
N ASN A 82 2.45 11.59 -23.28
CA ASN A 82 1.69 10.78 -24.22
C ASN A 82 0.50 10.05 -23.55
N LEU A 83 0.63 9.62 -22.29
CA LEU A 83 -0.47 9.00 -21.54
C LEU A 83 -1.59 9.98 -21.22
N ILE A 84 -1.24 11.23 -20.89
CA ILE A 84 -2.24 12.29 -20.61
C ILE A 84 -3.16 12.51 -21.82
N GLN A 85 -2.62 12.40 -23.03
CA GLN A 85 -3.39 12.53 -24.29
C GLN A 85 -4.18 11.27 -24.68
N LYS A 86 -4.01 10.15 -23.97
CA LYS A 86 -4.64 8.85 -24.24
C LYS A 86 -5.58 8.46 -23.09
N ASP A 87 -5.36 7.29 -22.49
CA ASP A 87 -6.20 6.69 -21.47
C ASP A 87 -5.65 6.88 -20.04
N ARG A 88 -4.56 7.66 -19.91
CA ARG A 88 -3.88 8.00 -18.65
C ARG A 88 -3.40 6.79 -17.84
N THR A 89 -3.28 5.61 -18.47
CA THR A 89 -3.04 4.36 -17.75
C THR A 89 -1.65 3.80 -18.03
N PHE A 90 -0.91 3.48 -16.97
CA PHE A 90 0.36 2.75 -17.04
C PHE A 90 0.35 1.52 -16.13
N ALA A 91 1.32 0.63 -16.32
CA ALA A 91 1.45 -0.60 -15.57
C ALA A 91 2.52 -0.46 -14.48
N VAL A 92 2.18 -0.88 -13.25
CA VAL A 92 3.13 -1.01 -12.14
C VAL A 92 3.36 -2.48 -11.86
N LEU A 93 4.61 -2.93 -12.04
CA LEU A 93 4.99 -4.33 -11.90
C LEU A 93 5.26 -4.69 -10.44
N ALA A 94 4.74 -5.84 -10.00
CA ALA A 94 5.05 -6.41 -8.69
C ALA A 94 6.22 -7.39 -8.83
N TYR A 95 7.44 -6.89 -8.61
CA TYR A 95 8.66 -7.68 -8.73
C TYR A 95 8.79 -8.70 -7.59
N SER A 96 8.86 -9.99 -7.93
CA SER A 96 9.21 -11.06 -6.97
C SER A 96 10.69 -10.98 -6.59
N ASN A 97 11.53 -10.65 -7.56
CA ASN A 97 12.95 -10.40 -7.37
C ASN A 97 13.34 -9.09 -8.05
N VAL A 98 13.63 -8.06 -7.24
CA VAL A 98 13.99 -6.72 -7.74
C VAL A 98 15.31 -6.76 -8.53
N ARG A 99 16.24 -7.65 -8.18
CA ARG A 99 17.56 -7.75 -8.86
C ARG A 99 17.43 -8.33 -10.27
N GLU A 100 16.59 -9.35 -10.41
CA GLU A 100 16.36 -10.03 -11.69
C GLU A 100 15.26 -9.35 -12.52
N ARG A 101 14.60 -8.33 -11.96
CA ARG A 101 13.43 -7.66 -12.57
C ARG A 101 12.35 -8.63 -13.01
N GLU A 102 12.19 -9.72 -12.28
CA GLU A 102 11.15 -10.71 -12.55
C GLU A 102 9.82 -10.25 -11.94
N ALA A 103 8.78 -10.17 -12.78
CA ALA A 103 7.44 -9.84 -12.35
C ALA A 103 6.42 -10.71 -13.06
N HIS A 104 5.56 -11.38 -12.30
CA HIS A 104 4.45 -12.19 -12.83
C HIS A 104 3.10 -11.50 -12.69
N PHE A 105 3.01 -10.47 -11.87
CA PHE A 105 1.78 -9.74 -11.58
C PHE A 105 2.05 -8.24 -11.51
N GLY A 106 1.00 -7.45 -11.55
CA GLY A 106 1.05 -6.02 -11.33
C GLY A 106 -0.33 -5.42 -11.23
N THR A 107 -0.37 -4.09 -11.15
CA THR A 107 -1.60 -3.30 -11.05
C THR A 107 -1.52 -2.14 -12.03
N THR A 108 -2.60 -1.88 -12.77
CA THR A 108 -2.71 -0.69 -13.61
C THR A 108 -2.86 0.53 -12.72
N ALA A 109 -2.24 1.63 -13.11
CA ALA A 109 -2.28 2.91 -12.44
C ALA A 109 -2.86 3.95 -13.40
N GLU A 110 -3.97 4.57 -13.02
CA GLU A 110 -4.59 5.64 -13.80
C GLU A 110 -4.22 7.00 -13.20
N ILE A 111 -3.65 7.89 -14.01
CA ILE A 111 -3.30 9.26 -13.61
C ILE A 111 -4.59 10.06 -13.46
N TYR A 112 -4.78 10.63 -12.28
CA TYR A 112 -5.94 11.49 -11.97
C TYR A 112 -5.54 12.94 -11.66
N ALA A 113 -4.26 13.22 -11.40
CA ALA A 113 -3.74 14.58 -11.30
C ALA A 113 -2.35 14.68 -11.95
N TYR A 114 -2.09 15.77 -12.66
CA TYR A 114 -0.86 16.00 -13.43
C TYR A 114 -0.39 17.45 -13.31
N ARG A 115 0.92 17.66 -13.23
CA ARG A 115 1.53 18.99 -13.32
C ARG A 115 2.88 18.87 -14.00
N GLU A 116 3.14 19.79 -14.92
CA GLU A 116 4.44 19.96 -15.57
C GLU A 116 5.09 21.23 -15.04
N GLU A 117 6.36 21.15 -14.69
CA GLU A 117 7.17 22.26 -14.19
C GLU A 117 8.48 22.32 -14.97
N GLN A 118 8.91 23.52 -15.30
CA GLN A 118 10.20 23.77 -15.93
C GLN A 118 11.03 24.68 -15.04
N GLU A 119 12.02 24.11 -14.36
CA GLU A 119 12.93 24.84 -13.48
C GLU A 119 14.36 24.69 -13.98
N TYR A 120 15.07 25.82 -14.13
CA TYR A 120 16.47 25.85 -14.61
C TYR A 120 16.70 25.09 -15.93
N GLY A 121 15.68 25.00 -16.79
CA GLY A 121 15.74 24.28 -18.06
C GLY A 121 15.52 22.77 -17.96
N ILE A 122 15.25 22.24 -16.77
CA ILE A 122 14.90 20.83 -16.55
C ILE A 122 13.37 20.73 -16.51
N GLU A 123 12.80 19.94 -17.42
CA GLU A 123 11.39 19.57 -17.39
C GLU A 123 11.17 18.48 -16.34
N THR A 124 10.25 18.73 -15.42
CA THR A 124 9.82 17.76 -14.42
C THR A 124 8.32 17.56 -14.50
N VAL A 125 7.88 16.33 -14.30
CA VAL A 125 6.47 15.98 -14.29
C VAL A 125 6.11 15.39 -12.94
N LYS A 126 5.11 15.96 -12.29
CA LYS A 126 4.51 15.45 -11.06
C LYS A 126 3.16 14.84 -11.40
N VAL A 127 2.89 13.63 -10.90
CA VAL A 127 1.60 12.97 -11.09
C VAL A 127 1.08 12.34 -9.82
N LYS A 128 -0.24 12.28 -9.70
CA LYS A 128 -0.93 11.39 -8.77
C LYS A 128 -1.70 10.36 -9.59
N ALA A 129 -1.40 9.09 -9.37
CA ALA A 129 -2.08 7.98 -9.99
C ALA A 129 -2.80 7.13 -8.92
N ILE A 130 -3.80 6.35 -9.33
CA ILE A 130 -4.51 5.43 -8.46
C ILE A 130 -4.51 4.02 -9.05
N GLY A 131 -4.25 3.01 -8.22
CA GLY A 131 -4.35 1.62 -8.65
C GLY A 131 -5.77 1.26 -9.09
N ARG A 132 -5.93 0.59 -10.23
CA ARG A 132 -7.23 0.19 -10.78
C ARG A 132 -7.41 -1.32 -10.84
N GLN A 133 -6.72 -1.98 -11.77
CA GLN A 133 -6.96 -3.38 -12.10
C GLN A 133 -5.69 -4.19 -11.91
N ARG A 134 -5.81 -5.34 -11.23
CA ARG A 134 -4.73 -6.32 -11.16
C ARG A 134 -4.57 -7.02 -12.50
N PHE A 135 -3.35 -7.39 -12.83
CA PHE A 135 -3.04 -8.16 -14.03
C PHE A 135 -1.98 -9.21 -13.80
N LYS A 136 -1.97 -10.22 -14.69
CA LYS A 136 -0.86 -11.15 -14.85
C LYS A 136 0.02 -10.70 -16.00
N VAL A 137 1.33 -10.72 -15.78
CA VAL A 137 2.32 -10.45 -16.82
C VAL A 137 2.44 -11.68 -17.71
N LEU A 138 2.35 -11.47 -19.03
CA LEU A 138 2.61 -12.52 -20.02
C LEU A 138 3.98 -12.38 -20.67
N GLU A 139 4.38 -11.15 -21.00
CA GLU A 139 5.64 -10.86 -21.68
C GLU A 139 6.08 -9.43 -21.31
N ILE A 140 7.39 -9.21 -21.21
CA ILE A 140 8.02 -7.89 -21.03
C ILE A 140 9.02 -7.71 -22.18
N ARG A 141 8.90 -6.60 -22.91
CA ARG A 141 9.86 -6.19 -23.94
C ARG A 141 10.38 -4.78 -23.65
N THR A 142 11.58 -4.48 -24.14
CA THR A 142 12.23 -3.17 -24.03
C THR A 142 12.34 -2.58 -25.44
N GLN A 143 11.98 -1.31 -25.63
CA GLN A 143 12.21 -0.63 -26.91
C GLN A 143 13.60 0.03 -26.94
N SER A 144 14.05 0.36 -28.15
CA SER A 144 15.39 0.91 -28.41
C SER A 144 15.60 2.34 -27.89
N ASP A 145 14.53 3.05 -27.51
CA ASP A 145 14.56 4.40 -26.98
C ASP A 145 14.88 4.46 -25.47
N GLY A 146 15.18 3.32 -24.82
CA GLY A 146 15.49 3.22 -23.40
C GLY A 146 14.27 3.37 -22.48
N VAL A 147 13.12 3.76 -23.04
CA VAL A 147 11.82 3.55 -22.41
C VAL A 147 11.62 2.04 -22.34
N LEU A 148 11.32 1.53 -21.14
CA LEU A 148 10.70 0.21 -21.03
C LEU A 148 9.27 0.30 -21.55
N THR A 149 9.11 0.54 -22.84
CA THR A 149 7.85 0.35 -23.52
C THR A 149 7.68 -1.15 -23.55
N SER A 150 6.94 -1.65 -22.54
CA SER A 150 6.43 -3.00 -22.57
C SER A 150 5.74 -3.16 -23.93
N THR A 151 6.42 -3.84 -24.83
CA THR A 151 5.86 -4.17 -26.13
C THR A 151 5.24 -5.53 -25.90
N HIS A 152 3.91 -5.54 -25.86
CA HIS A 152 3.06 -6.69 -25.52
C HIS A 152 3.02 -7.11 -24.04
N LEU A 153 2.48 -6.28 -23.14
CA LEU A 153 1.51 -6.91 -22.24
C LEU A 153 0.38 -7.43 -23.15
N ARG A 154 0.25 -8.74 -23.37
CA ARG A 154 -1.11 -9.26 -23.50
C ARG A 154 -1.56 -9.35 -22.05
N LEU A 155 -2.32 -8.37 -21.54
CA LEU A 155 -3.06 -8.61 -20.29
C LEU A 155 -3.76 -9.97 -20.44
N ALA A 156 -3.59 -10.92 -19.55
CA ALA A 156 -4.46 -12.08 -19.56
C ALA A 156 -4.87 -12.30 -18.13
N ARG A 157 -6.19 -12.23 -17.93
CA ARG A 157 -6.87 -12.19 -16.65
C ARG A 157 -6.73 -10.88 -15.89
N ILE A 158 -7.49 -9.88 -16.31
CA ILE A 158 -8.13 -9.01 -15.33
C ILE A 158 -9.13 -9.90 -14.59
N THR A 159 -8.69 -10.45 -13.46
CA THR A 159 -9.60 -11.19 -12.58
C THR A 159 -10.41 -10.16 -11.79
N SER A 160 -11.55 -9.71 -12.33
CA SER A 160 -12.49 -8.95 -11.51
C SER A 160 -12.91 -9.80 -10.33
N HIS A 161 -13.27 -11.08 -10.52
CA HIS A 161 -13.57 -12.07 -9.49
C HIS A 161 -13.32 -13.49 -10.02
N PRO A 162 -13.18 -14.52 -9.16
CA PRO A 162 -13.57 -15.85 -9.58
C PRO A 162 -15.05 -15.77 -9.98
N ARG A 163 -15.35 -15.77 -11.28
CA ARG A 163 -16.69 -16.16 -11.75
C ARG A 163 -16.94 -17.51 -11.13
N TRP A 164 -17.88 -17.57 -10.19
CA TRP A 164 -18.42 -18.82 -9.70
C TRP A 164 -19.07 -19.45 -10.93
N LYS A 165 -18.31 -20.29 -11.65
CA LYS A 165 -18.95 -21.36 -12.40
C LYS A 165 -19.61 -22.18 -11.31
N ILE A 166 -20.90 -21.91 -11.06
CA ILE A 166 -21.79 -22.95 -10.61
C ILE A 166 -21.57 -24.03 -11.66
N ALA A 167 -20.70 -24.99 -11.34
CA ALA A 167 -20.74 -26.26 -12.01
C ALA A 167 -22.19 -26.67 -11.84
N SER A 168 -22.93 -26.63 -12.94
CA SER A 168 -24.20 -27.30 -13.08
C SER A 168 -23.96 -28.68 -12.49
N CYS A 169 -24.41 -28.88 -11.25
CA CYS A 169 -24.57 -30.19 -10.70
C CYS A 169 -25.79 -30.72 -11.44
N ALA A 170 -25.56 -31.13 -12.67
CA ALA A 170 -26.47 -31.90 -13.48
C ALA A 170 -26.54 -33.28 -12.83
N PHE A 171 -27.22 -33.38 -11.69
CA PHE A 171 -27.77 -34.64 -11.22
C PHE A 171 -29.06 -34.41 -10.46
N CYS A 172 -30.09 -35.06 -10.98
CA CYS A 172 -31.41 -35.31 -10.43
C CYS A 172 -32.43 -34.15 -10.47
N PHE A 173 -33.15 -34.12 -11.60
CA PHE A 173 -34.62 -34.12 -11.54
C PHE A 173 -35.06 -35.08 -10.42
N LEU A 174 -35.61 -34.57 -9.32
CA LEU A 174 -36.64 -35.20 -8.49
C LEU A 174 -37.00 -34.28 -7.31
N SER A 175 -38.27 -33.88 -7.30
CA SER A 175 -39.06 -33.47 -6.12
C SER A 175 -38.85 -32.08 -5.49
N LEU A 176 -39.97 -31.34 -5.45
CA LEU A 176 -40.25 -30.04 -4.83
C LEU A 176 -40.01 -30.00 -3.30
N ARG A 177 -38.78 -30.25 -2.82
CA ARG A 177 -38.48 -30.18 -1.36
C ARG A 177 -37.17 -29.50 -0.95
N LYS A 178 -36.39 -28.94 -1.89
CA LYS A 178 -35.07 -28.32 -1.59
C LYS A 178 -34.99 -26.79 -1.68
N GLN A 179 -36.11 -26.07 -1.59
CA GLN A 179 -36.08 -24.60 -1.60
C GLN A 179 -35.62 -23.98 -0.26
N LYS A 180 -35.53 -24.78 0.82
CA LYS A 180 -35.06 -24.32 2.14
C LYS A 180 -33.53 -24.20 2.28
N TYR A 181 -32.76 -25.05 1.62
CA TYR A 181 -31.30 -25.13 1.81
C TYR A 181 -30.52 -24.04 1.05
N LEU A 182 -31.00 -23.60 -0.12
CA LEU A 182 -30.34 -22.56 -0.89
C LEU A 182 -30.40 -21.18 -0.18
N CYS A 183 -31.50 -20.90 0.51
CA CYS A 183 -31.64 -19.70 1.35
C CYS A 183 -30.70 -19.72 2.57
N THR A 184 -30.39 -20.91 3.13
CA THR A 184 -29.50 -21.03 4.29
C THR A 184 -28.04 -20.77 3.91
N TYR A 185 -27.59 -21.27 2.76
CA TYR A 185 -26.21 -21.04 2.29
C TYR A 185 -25.95 -19.58 1.91
N ILE A 186 -26.91 -18.93 1.24
CA ILE A 186 -26.80 -17.50 0.91
C ILE A 186 -26.82 -16.67 2.19
N GLY A 187 -27.73 -16.95 3.12
CA GLY A 187 -27.78 -16.29 4.43
C GLY A 187 -26.50 -16.47 5.26
N LEU A 188 -25.97 -17.69 5.37
CA LEU A 188 -24.70 -17.97 6.06
C LEU A 188 -23.51 -17.28 5.40
N PHE A 189 -23.48 -17.22 4.07
CA PHE A 189 -22.41 -16.57 3.34
C PHE A 189 -22.43 -15.05 3.55
N PHE A 190 -23.59 -14.39 3.40
CA PHE A 190 -23.74 -12.96 3.68
C PHE A 190 -23.42 -12.64 5.16
N TYR A 191 -23.95 -13.45 6.08
CA TYR A 191 -23.64 -13.36 7.51
C TYR A 191 -22.14 -13.45 7.79
N GLN A 192 -21.43 -14.38 7.12
CA GLN A 192 -19.99 -14.54 7.28
C GLN A 192 -19.19 -13.35 6.71
N LYS A 193 -19.66 -12.68 5.66
CA LYS A 193 -18.98 -11.50 5.08
C LYS A 193 -19.05 -10.29 5.99
N GLU A 194 -20.25 -9.94 6.43
CA GLU A 194 -20.47 -8.81 7.33
C GLU A 194 -19.73 -9.07 8.65
N THR A 195 -19.83 -10.29 9.19
CA THR A 195 -19.06 -10.68 10.38
C THR A 195 -17.55 -10.55 10.18
N LEU A 196 -17.02 -10.85 8.99
CA LEU A 196 -15.59 -10.75 8.72
C LEU A 196 -15.12 -9.29 8.59
N MET A 197 -15.87 -8.45 7.87
CA MET A 197 -15.56 -7.02 7.77
C MET A 197 -15.63 -6.36 9.14
N GLU A 198 -16.64 -6.65 9.96
CA GLU A 198 -16.74 -6.12 11.33
C GLU A 198 -15.57 -6.56 12.23
N ARG A 199 -15.09 -7.81 12.08
CA ARG A 199 -13.89 -8.27 12.80
C ARG A 199 -12.62 -7.51 12.37
N VAL A 200 -12.48 -7.23 11.07
CA VAL A 200 -11.36 -6.43 10.56
C VAL A 200 -11.47 -4.97 11.00
N LYS A 201 -12.67 -4.37 10.95
CA LYS A 201 -12.92 -3.02 11.48
C LYS A 201 -12.52 -2.91 12.94
N ARG A 202 -12.88 -3.87 13.78
CA ARG A 202 -12.47 -3.90 15.19
C ARG A 202 -10.94 -3.88 15.34
N GLN A 203 -10.21 -4.62 14.51
CA GLN A 203 -8.74 -4.57 14.51
C GLN A 203 -8.19 -3.24 14.00
N LEU A 204 -8.83 -2.61 13.02
CA LEU A 204 -8.44 -1.28 12.56
C LEU A 204 -8.68 -0.21 13.64
N HIS A 205 -9.77 -0.31 14.40
CA HIS A 205 -10.05 0.56 15.56
C HIS A 205 -9.03 0.38 16.69
N GLU A 206 -8.44 -0.82 16.85
CA GLU A 206 -7.32 -1.02 17.77
C GLU A 206 -6.04 -0.27 17.32
N TRP A 207 -5.90 0.01 16.02
CA TRP A 207 -4.80 0.82 15.49
C TRP A 207 -5.14 2.31 15.52
N ASP A 208 -6.38 2.67 15.27
CA ASP A 208 -6.82 4.06 15.21
C ASP A 208 -8.19 4.22 15.84
N GLU A 209 -8.21 4.64 17.10
CA GLU A 209 -9.43 4.90 17.86
C GLU A 209 -10.28 6.03 17.25
N ASN A 210 -9.68 6.89 16.40
CA ASN A 210 -10.37 7.99 15.72
C ASN A 210 -10.89 7.60 14.33
N LEU A 211 -10.71 6.34 13.92
CA LEU A 211 -11.17 5.84 12.63
C LEU A 211 -12.70 5.97 12.54
N LYS A 212 -13.18 6.71 11.55
CA LYS A 212 -14.62 6.82 11.32
C LYS A 212 -15.08 5.69 10.42
N ASP A 213 -16.04 4.88 10.87
CA ASP A 213 -16.59 3.79 10.06
C ASP A 213 -17.17 4.27 8.72
N GLU A 214 -17.69 5.50 8.67
CA GLU A 214 -18.19 6.15 7.45
C GLU A 214 -17.11 6.37 6.38
N SER A 215 -15.83 6.44 6.79
CA SER A 215 -14.70 6.59 5.86
C SER A 215 -14.31 5.27 5.18
N LEU A 216 -14.81 4.13 5.69
CA LEU A 216 -14.45 2.81 5.20
C LEU A 216 -15.40 2.38 4.08
N PRO A 217 -14.87 1.77 2.99
CA PRO A 217 -15.73 1.26 1.93
C PRO A 217 -16.71 0.19 2.43
N THR A 218 -17.96 0.26 1.96
CA THR A 218 -18.98 -0.75 2.25
C THR A 218 -18.87 -1.97 1.34
N ASN A 219 -18.31 -1.80 0.14
CA ASN A 219 -18.05 -2.90 -0.78
C ASN A 219 -16.88 -3.76 -0.27
N PRO A 220 -17.03 -5.08 -0.08
CA PRO A 220 -15.97 -5.95 0.44
C PRO A 220 -14.68 -5.94 -0.40
N ILE A 221 -14.79 -5.71 -1.70
CA ILE A 221 -13.66 -5.66 -2.62
C ILE A 221 -12.81 -4.43 -2.29
N ASP A 222 -13.43 -3.26 -2.32
CA ASP A 222 -12.78 -1.98 -2.05
C ASP A 222 -12.26 -1.95 -0.62
N PHE A 223 -13.03 -2.47 0.33
CA PHE A 223 -12.63 -2.59 1.74
C PHE A 223 -11.38 -3.45 1.89
N SER A 224 -11.35 -4.65 1.30
CA SER A 224 -10.16 -5.52 1.39
C SER A 224 -8.92 -4.88 0.78
N TYR A 225 -9.03 -4.23 -0.38
CA TYR A 225 -7.87 -3.54 -0.95
C TYR A 225 -7.44 -2.33 -0.12
N ARG A 226 -8.39 -1.60 0.47
CA ARG A 226 -8.10 -0.50 1.39
C ARG A 226 -7.30 -0.98 2.59
N VAL A 227 -7.69 -2.12 3.17
CA VAL A 227 -6.97 -2.75 4.27
C VAL A 227 -5.58 -3.20 3.83
N ALA A 228 -5.49 -3.93 2.72
CA ALA A 228 -4.21 -4.43 2.19
C ALA A 228 -3.20 -3.31 1.89
N ALA A 229 -3.67 -2.14 1.43
CA ALA A 229 -2.83 -0.96 1.22
C ALA A 229 -2.18 -0.43 2.50
N CYS A 230 -2.81 -0.65 3.66
CA CYS A 230 -2.38 -0.15 4.96
C CYS A 230 -1.55 -1.15 5.79
N LEU A 231 -1.52 -2.43 5.40
CA LEU A 231 -0.80 -3.46 6.16
C LEU A 231 0.73 -3.28 6.06
N PRO A 232 1.46 -3.18 7.18
CA PRO A 232 2.92 -3.04 7.20
C PRO A 232 3.62 -4.40 7.02
N ILE A 233 3.36 -5.03 5.88
CA ILE A 233 3.94 -6.32 5.49
C ILE A 233 5.08 -6.17 4.51
N ASP A 234 5.92 -7.19 4.42
CA ASP A 234 7.01 -7.23 3.45
C ASP A 234 6.49 -7.50 2.02
N ASP A 235 7.40 -7.44 1.06
CA ASP A 235 7.10 -7.59 -0.36
C ASP A 235 6.58 -8.99 -0.70
N ALA A 236 7.10 -10.02 -0.02
CA ALA A 236 6.69 -11.40 -0.23
C ALA A 236 5.21 -11.60 0.13
N LEU A 237 4.79 -11.17 1.32
CA LEU A 237 3.40 -11.24 1.76
C LEU A 237 2.49 -10.34 0.91
N ARG A 238 2.97 -9.15 0.53
CA ARG A 238 2.20 -8.21 -0.31
C ARG A 238 1.90 -8.80 -1.69
N ILE A 239 2.85 -9.52 -2.31
CA ILE A 239 2.62 -10.28 -3.55
C ILE A 239 1.53 -11.33 -3.35
N GLN A 240 1.54 -12.07 -2.23
CA GLN A 240 0.54 -13.09 -1.98
C GLN A 240 -0.87 -12.50 -1.85
N LEU A 241 -1.04 -11.38 -1.13
CA LEU A 241 -2.32 -10.67 -1.07
C LEU A 241 -2.79 -10.20 -2.46
N LEU A 242 -1.85 -9.77 -3.32
CA LEU A 242 -2.16 -9.34 -4.68
C LEU A 242 -2.59 -10.52 -5.58
N LYS A 243 -2.10 -11.74 -5.33
CA LYS A 243 -2.52 -12.95 -6.05
C LYS A 243 -3.94 -13.39 -5.69
N ILE A 244 -4.40 -13.12 -4.47
CA ILE A 244 -5.74 -13.51 -4.02
C ILE A 244 -6.81 -12.76 -4.85
N GLY A 245 -7.69 -13.51 -5.53
CA GLY A 245 -8.78 -12.94 -6.34
C GLY A 245 -10.09 -12.72 -5.59
N SER A 246 -10.30 -13.39 -4.45
CA SER A 246 -11.53 -13.28 -3.64
C SER A 246 -11.34 -12.30 -2.49
N ALA A 247 -12.23 -11.32 -2.38
CA ALA A 247 -12.24 -10.38 -1.24
C ALA A 247 -12.33 -11.12 0.11
N ILE A 248 -13.04 -12.24 0.17
CA ILE A 248 -13.22 -13.00 1.43
C ILE A 248 -11.94 -13.73 1.84
N GLN A 249 -11.23 -14.32 0.89
CA GLN A 249 -9.93 -14.92 1.17
C GLN A 249 -8.93 -13.84 1.58
N ARG A 250 -8.96 -12.69 0.92
CA ARG A 250 -8.08 -11.56 1.24
C ARG A 250 -8.32 -11.03 2.65
N LEU A 251 -9.58 -10.77 3.01
CA LEU A 251 -9.97 -10.33 4.36
C LEU A 251 -9.61 -11.32 5.46
N ARG A 252 -9.78 -12.64 5.21
CA ARG A 252 -9.33 -13.66 6.17
C ARG A 252 -7.82 -13.59 6.37
N CYS A 253 -7.08 -13.34 5.29
CA CYS A 253 -5.64 -13.30 5.34
C CYS A 253 -5.11 -12.02 5.99
N GLU A 254 -5.69 -10.88 5.66
CA GLU A 254 -5.46 -9.60 6.33
C GLU A 254 -5.70 -9.74 7.83
N LEU A 255 -6.80 -10.38 8.24
CA LEU A 255 -7.11 -10.61 9.65
C LEU A 255 -6.09 -11.55 10.34
N ASP A 256 -5.63 -12.61 9.69
CA ASP A 256 -4.60 -13.50 10.23
C ASP A 256 -3.28 -12.74 10.44
N ILE A 257 -2.88 -11.92 9.46
CA ILE A 257 -1.71 -11.04 9.54
C ILE A 257 -1.84 -10.06 10.70
N MET A 258 -2.97 -9.36 10.83
CA MET A 258 -3.20 -8.39 11.92
C MET A 258 -3.10 -9.03 13.31
N ASN A 259 -3.60 -10.26 13.45
CA ASN A 259 -3.56 -10.97 14.73
C ASN A 259 -2.16 -11.47 15.09
N LYS A 260 -1.43 -12.01 14.12
CA LYS A 260 -0.11 -12.64 14.35
C LYS A 260 1.05 -11.66 14.35
N CYS A 261 0.99 -10.59 13.55
CA CYS A 261 2.05 -9.60 13.46
C CYS A 261 1.93 -8.57 14.59
N THR A 262 2.65 -8.80 15.68
CA THR A 262 2.63 -7.92 16.86
C THR A 262 3.81 -6.94 16.90
N SER A 263 4.90 -7.24 16.21
CA SER A 263 6.15 -6.46 16.23
C SER A 263 6.70 -6.26 14.81
N LEU A 264 7.34 -5.11 14.58
CA LEU A 264 7.98 -4.72 13.34
C LEU A 264 9.47 -4.50 13.59
N CYS A 265 10.30 -5.27 12.89
CA CYS A 265 11.75 -5.27 13.05
C CYS A 265 12.46 -4.63 11.85
N CYS A 266 13.75 -4.33 11.99
CA CYS A 266 14.59 -3.90 10.88
C CYS A 266 14.78 -5.06 9.89
N LYS A 267 14.44 -4.86 8.61
CA LYS A 267 14.57 -5.89 7.56
C LYS A 267 16.00 -6.37 7.36
N GLN A 268 16.99 -5.49 7.54
CA GLN A 268 18.40 -5.83 7.38
C GLN A 268 18.93 -6.66 8.56
N CYS A 269 18.52 -6.32 9.79
CA CYS A 269 18.95 -7.05 10.99
C CYS A 269 18.09 -8.28 11.30
N GLN A 270 16.86 -8.32 10.76
CA GLN A 270 15.77 -9.25 11.05
C GLN A 270 15.26 -9.21 12.49
N ASP A 271 16.14 -9.23 13.49
CA ASP A 271 15.75 -9.40 14.89
C ASP A 271 15.67 -8.13 15.74
N THR A 272 16.17 -7.02 15.21
CA THR A 272 16.12 -5.72 15.90
C THR A 272 14.73 -5.12 15.80
N GLU A 273 13.96 -5.20 16.88
CA GLU A 273 12.64 -4.57 16.99
C GLU A 273 12.75 -3.04 16.83
N ILE A 274 11.83 -2.46 16.05
CA ILE A 274 11.76 -1.02 15.79
C ILE A 274 10.48 -0.44 16.41
N THR A 275 9.36 -1.13 16.30
CA THR A 275 8.09 -0.70 16.87
C THR A 275 7.14 -1.90 17.02
N THR A 276 5.97 -1.69 17.62
CA THR A 276 4.95 -2.72 17.82
C THR A 276 3.62 -2.29 17.24
N LYS A 277 2.70 -3.25 17.03
CA LYS A 277 1.36 -2.95 16.50
C LYS A 277 0.59 -1.93 17.35
N ASN A 278 0.88 -1.88 18.65
CA ASN A 278 0.22 -0.99 19.59
C ASN A 278 0.59 0.47 19.34
N GLU A 279 1.72 0.74 18.68
CA GLU A 279 2.17 2.11 18.43
C GLU A 279 1.67 2.65 17.08
N ILE A 280 1.08 1.81 16.24
CA ILE A 280 0.50 2.19 14.95
C ILE A 280 -0.70 3.11 15.19
N PHE A 281 -0.81 4.16 14.37
CA PHE A 281 -1.98 5.04 14.34
C PHE A 281 -2.12 5.73 12.97
N SER A 282 -3.30 6.24 12.64
CA SER A 282 -3.53 6.94 11.38
C SER A 282 -3.33 8.45 11.52
N LEU A 283 -2.39 9.01 10.78
CA LEU A 283 -2.27 10.46 10.59
C LEU A 283 -2.75 10.90 9.19
N SER A 284 -3.36 9.99 8.44
CA SER A 284 -3.84 10.19 7.08
C SER A 284 -5.21 9.52 6.91
N LEU A 285 -6.11 10.12 6.12
CA LEU A 285 -7.39 9.49 5.80
C LEU A 285 -7.20 8.11 5.18
N CYS A 286 -6.09 7.87 4.46
CA CYS A 286 -5.74 6.58 3.89
C CYS A 286 -5.60 5.46 4.94
N GLY A 287 -5.28 5.81 6.19
CA GLY A 287 -4.94 4.87 7.26
C GLY A 287 -3.53 5.15 7.81
N PRO A 288 -2.93 4.18 8.53
CA PRO A 288 -1.61 4.36 9.13
C PRO A 288 -0.45 4.31 8.13
N MET A 289 -0.67 3.87 6.89
CA MET A 289 0.36 3.78 5.87
C MET A 289 -0.14 4.32 4.53
N ALA A 290 0.68 5.15 3.88
CA ALA A 290 0.43 5.66 2.54
C ALA A 290 1.74 5.86 1.77
N ALA A 291 1.67 5.94 0.44
CA ALA A 291 2.83 6.19 -0.40
C ALA A 291 3.08 7.69 -0.54
N TYR A 292 4.32 8.12 -0.34
CA TYR A 292 4.76 9.51 -0.53
C TYR A 292 6.01 9.52 -1.40
N VAL A 293 6.23 10.59 -2.16
CA VAL A 293 7.43 10.74 -3.01
C VAL A 293 8.34 11.81 -2.42
N ASN A 294 9.64 11.55 -2.39
CA ASN A 294 10.64 12.51 -1.95
C ASN A 294 11.06 13.44 -3.11
N PRO A 295 11.84 14.51 -2.84
CA PRO A 295 12.25 15.47 -3.87
C PRO A 295 13.11 14.89 -5.01
N HIS A 296 13.62 13.68 -4.86
CA HIS A 296 14.42 12.97 -5.85
C HIS A 296 13.61 11.88 -6.58
N GLY A 297 12.30 11.81 -6.39
CA GLY A 297 11.42 10.86 -7.07
C GLY A 297 11.32 9.48 -6.41
N TYR A 298 11.96 9.25 -5.26
CA TYR A 298 11.84 7.97 -4.55
C TYR A 298 10.55 7.89 -3.74
N ILE A 299 9.86 6.76 -3.88
CA ILE A 299 8.57 6.51 -3.26
C ILE A 299 8.77 5.73 -1.97
N HIS A 300 8.15 6.20 -0.90
CA HIS A 300 8.17 5.58 0.42
C HIS A 300 6.74 5.32 0.90
N GLU A 301 6.38 4.05 1.01
CA GLU A 301 5.21 3.63 1.77
C GLU A 301 5.54 3.81 3.26
N THR A 302 5.00 4.87 3.86
CA THR A 302 5.40 5.36 5.18
C THR A 302 4.32 5.07 6.21
N LEU A 303 4.67 4.23 7.20
CA LEU A 303 3.84 3.84 8.33
C LEU A 303 4.01 4.85 9.48
N THR A 304 2.92 5.40 9.99
CA THR A 304 2.92 6.30 11.14
C THR A 304 2.78 5.54 12.46
N VAL A 305 3.74 5.76 13.37
CA VAL A 305 3.75 5.17 14.72
C VAL A 305 4.09 6.21 15.78
N TYR A 306 3.51 6.08 16.98
CA TYR A 306 3.77 6.98 18.10
C TYR A 306 5.20 6.85 18.62
N LYS A 307 5.66 5.60 18.80
CA LYS A 307 6.98 5.27 19.34
C LYS A 307 7.75 4.36 18.41
N ALA A 308 9.06 4.56 18.39
CA ALA A 308 10.01 3.64 17.80
C ALA A 308 11.26 3.54 18.68
N CYS A 309 11.93 2.40 18.65
CA CYS A 309 13.14 2.10 19.40
C CYS A 309 14.28 1.65 18.47
N ASN A 310 15.50 1.60 19.00
CA ASN A 310 16.70 1.17 18.26
C ASN A 310 16.99 2.01 16.99
N LEU A 311 16.71 3.32 17.07
CA LEU A 311 16.97 4.29 15.99
C LEU A 311 17.92 5.39 16.46
N ASN A 312 18.86 5.76 15.59
CA ASN A 312 19.68 6.97 15.72
C ASN A 312 19.14 8.05 14.78
N LEU A 313 19.13 9.30 15.24
CA LEU A 313 18.75 10.44 14.42
C LEU A 313 19.97 11.09 13.76
N SER A 314 19.85 11.37 12.47
CA SER A 314 20.89 12.00 11.67
C SER A 314 20.43 13.34 11.10
N GLY A 315 21.26 14.36 11.25
CA GLY A 315 20.99 15.72 10.79
C GLY A 315 20.16 16.57 11.76
N ARG A 316 19.67 17.71 11.26
CA ARG A 316 18.75 18.60 11.98
C ARG A 316 17.32 18.42 11.44
N PRO A 317 16.28 18.66 12.25
CA PRO A 317 14.91 18.67 11.75
C PRO A 317 14.74 19.68 10.60
N SER A 318 14.07 19.27 9.53
CA SER A 318 13.75 20.11 8.37
C SER A 318 12.26 20.06 8.04
N THR A 319 11.68 21.19 7.65
CA THR A 319 10.30 21.26 7.13
C THR A 319 10.24 21.17 5.61
N GLU A 320 11.39 21.14 4.95
CA GLU A 320 11.50 21.10 3.50
C GLU A 320 10.86 19.82 2.94
N HIS A 321 9.92 19.95 2.00
CA HIS A 321 9.19 18.82 1.41
C HIS A 321 8.55 17.85 2.44
N SER A 322 8.15 18.35 3.61
CA SER A 322 7.47 17.52 4.60
C SER A 322 6.12 17.00 4.09
N TRP A 323 5.89 15.69 4.20
CA TRP A 323 4.63 15.04 3.83
C TRP A 323 3.49 15.31 4.82
N PHE A 324 3.84 15.78 6.02
CA PHE A 324 2.90 16.13 7.09
C PHE A 324 3.07 17.62 7.41
N PRO A 325 2.31 18.51 6.75
CA PRO A 325 2.45 19.96 6.94
C PRO A 325 2.34 20.37 8.42
N GLY A 326 3.27 21.19 8.88
CA GLY A 326 3.37 21.56 10.30
C GLY A 326 4.29 20.66 11.13
N TYR A 327 4.86 19.61 10.55
CA TYR A 327 5.93 18.81 11.15
C TYR A 327 7.25 18.96 10.41
N ALA A 328 8.34 19.06 11.16
CA ALA A 328 9.71 18.91 10.65
C ALA A 328 10.14 17.45 10.78
N TRP A 329 10.85 16.92 9.78
CA TRP A 329 11.38 15.56 9.78
C TRP A 329 12.88 15.51 10.04
N THR A 330 13.34 14.47 10.72
CA THR A 330 14.76 14.13 10.93
C THR A 330 15.00 12.70 10.48
N ILE A 331 16.07 12.43 9.75
CA ILE A 331 16.39 11.08 9.25
C ILE A 331 16.61 10.12 10.42
N ALA A 332 16.01 8.93 10.35
CA ALA A 332 16.15 7.87 11.34
C ALA A 332 16.81 6.63 10.72
N GLN A 333 17.85 6.13 11.38
CA GLN A 333 18.63 4.96 10.95
C GLN A 333 18.64 3.90 12.04
N CYS A 334 18.67 2.63 11.65
CA CYS A 334 18.79 1.52 12.59
C CYS A 334 20.10 1.64 13.37
N ARG A 335 20.03 1.60 14.69
CA ARG A 335 21.19 1.70 15.59
C ARG A 335 22.23 0.60 15.36
N ILE A 336 21.81 -0.57 14.85
CA ILE A 336 22.66 -1.75 14.72
C ILE A 336 23.36 -1.79 13.37
N CYS A 337 22.63 -1.67 12.26
CA CYS A 337 23.20 -1.80 10.90
C CYS A 337 23.37 -0.47 10.15
N GLY A 338 22.91 0.65 10.71
CA GLY A 338 22.95 1.96 10.04
C GLY A 338 21.98 2.12 8.87
N SER A 339 21.15 1.11 8.55
CA SER A 339 20.19 1.18 7.45
C SER A 339 19.15 2.27 7.71
N HIS A 340 18.76 3.01 6.67
CA HIS A 340 17.70 3.99 6.74
C HIS A 340 16.35 3.33 7.06
N MET A 341 15.69 3.78 8.13
CA MET A 341 14.42 3.22 8.60
C MET A 341 13.22 4.13 8.34
N GLY A 342 13.45 5.43 8.16
CA GLY A 342 12.40 6.43 7.99
C GLY A 342 12.80 7.75 8.63
N TRP A 343 11.82 8.43 9.24
CA TRP A 343 12.00 9.76 9.82
C TRP A 343 11.27 9.92 11.14
N LYS A 344 11.85 10.72 12.04
CA LYS A 344 11.13 11.29 13.19
C LYS A 344 10.50 12.61 12.79
N PHE A 345 9.20 12.75 13.01
CA PHE A 345 8.46 13.98 12.80
C PHE A 345 8.24 14.70 14.13
N THR A 346 8.56 15.98 14.19
CA THR A 346 8.40 16.85 15.36
C THR A 346 7.57 18.07 14.99
N ALA A 347 6.55 18.37 15.78
CA ALA A 347 5.66 19.49 15.53
C ALA A 347 6.42 20.82 15.54
N THR A 348 6.06 21.70 14.61
CA THR A 348 6.63 23.06 14.52
C THR A 348 5.94 24.03 15.47
N LYS A 349 4.76 23.68 15.97
CA LYS A 349 3.97 24.49 16.90
C LYS A 349 3.58 23.67 18.15
N LYS A 350 3.50 24.36 19.29
CA LYS A 350 3.25 23.73 20.61
C LYS A 350 1.81 23.25 20.81
N ASP A 351 0.87 23.76 20.02
CA ASP A 351 -0.55 23.43 20.09
C ASP A 351 -0.92 22.23 19.23
N MET A 352 -0.01 21.70 18.41
CA MET A 352 -0.25 20.52 17.60
C MET A 352 -0.20 19.22 18.42
N SER A 353 -0.97 18.23 18.01
CA SER A 353 -1.00 16.90 18.60
C SER A 353 -1.09 15.85 17.49
N PRO A 354 -0.18 14.85 17.46
CA PRO A 354 0.92 14.61 18.41
C PRO A 354 2.05 15.66 18.34
N GLN A 355 2.82 15.83 19.42
CA GLN A 355 4.02 16.69 19.40
C GLN A 355 5.19 16.04 18.63
N LYS A 356 5.23 14.72 18.59
CA LYS A 356 6.18 13.92 17.81
C LYS A 356 5.59 12.57 17.43
N PHE A 357 6.06 12.02 16.33
CA PHE A 357 5.77 10.65 15.90
C PHE A 357 6.88 10.18 14.94
N TRP A 358 6.79 8.95 14.47
CA TRP A 358 7.73 8.38 13.51
C TRP A 358 7.01 7.95 12.24
N GLY A 359 7.61 8.24 11.08
CA GLY A 359 7.21 7.71 9.79
C GLY A 359 8.24 6.71 9.31
N LEU A 360 7.92 5.42 9.39
CA LEU A 360 8.82 4.32 9.05
C LEU A 360 8.55 3.82 7.63
N THR A 361 9.59 3.65 6.81
CA THR A 361 9.41 3.18 5.44
C THR A 361 9.23 1.65 5.42
N ARG A 362 8.14 1.17 4.83
CA ARG A 362 7.77 -0.26 4.80
C ARG A 362 8.88 -1.14 4.24
N SER A 363 9.61 -0.67 3.24
CA SER A 363 10.70 -1.42 2.61
C SER A 363 11.86 -1.75 3.56
N ALA A 364 11.99 -1.01 4.66
CA ALA A 364 13.00 -1.24 5.71
C ALA A 364 12.47 -2.08 6.89
N LEU A 365 11.17 -2.39 6.93
CA LEU A 365 10.52 -3.14 8.01
C LEU A 365 10.31 -4.61 7.64
N LEU A 366 10.35 -5.46 8.65
CA LEU A 366 10.00 -6.88 8.57
C LEU A 366 8.96 -7.18 9.66
N PRO A 367 7.74 -7.63 9.30
CA PRO A 367 6.76 -8.10 10.29
C PRO A 367 7.26 -9.38 10.97
N ARG A 368 7.30 -9.38 12.30
CA ARG A 368 7.57 -10.59 13.08
C ARG A 368 6.26 -11.35 13.26
N ILE A 369 6.14 -12.44 12.52
CA ILE A 369 5.03 -13.39 12.59
C ILE A 369 5.59 -14.64 13.27
N PRO A 370 5.04 -15.10 14.42
CA PRO A 370 5.48 -16.34 15.04
C PRO A 370 5.37 -17.50 14.04
N GLU A 371 6.44 -18.27 13.89
CA GLU A 371 6.39 -19.52 13.11
C GLU A 371 5.42 -20.49 13.79
N ALA A 372 4.60 -21.17 13.00
CA ALA A 372 3.82 -22.29 13.51
C ALA A 372 4.75 -23.51 13.60
N GLU A 373 5.11 -23.94 14.82
CA GLU A 373 5.78 -25.22 15.02
C GLU A 373 4.82 -26.36 14.60
N ASP A 374 5.10 -27.05 13.50
CA ASP A 374 4.44 -28.32 13.14
C ASP A 374 5.41 -29.47 13.48
N GLU A 375 4.96 -30.50 14.21
CA GLU A 375 5.73 -31.70 14.63
C GLU A 375 6.27 -32.56 13.46
N LEU A 376 6.11 -32.13 12.20
CA LEU A 376 6.40 -32.91 10.99
C LEU A 376 7.41 -32.26 10.02
N GLY A 377 8.05 -31.16 10.41
CA GLY A 377 9.22 -30.60 9.70
C GLY A 377 8.98 -30.23 8.23
N HIS A 378 7.73 -29.94 7.84
CA HIS A 378 7.40 -29.40 6.52
C HIS A 378 7.23 -27.88 6.61
N ASP A 379 7.94 -27.18 5.75
CA ASP A 379 7.91 -25.73 5.59
C ASP A 379 6.53 -25.31 5.03
N ARG A 380 5.58 -24.99 5.94
CA ARG A 380 4.28 -24.39 5.57
C ARG A 380 4.39 -22.87 5.67
N SER A 381 3.68 -22.18 4.78
CA SER A 381 3.45 -20.75 4.90
C SER A 381 2.96 -20.43 6.33
N PRO A 382 3.59 -19.49 7.08
CA PRO A 382 3.24 -19.20 8.47
C PRO A 382 1.83 -18.57 8.62
N LEU A 383 1.21 -18.22 7.50
CA LEU A 383 -0.16 -17.72 7.43
C LEU A 383 -1.09 -18.83 6.95
N LEU A 384 -2.11 -19.14 7.75
CA LEU A 384 -3.07 -20.24 7.49
C LEU A 384 -3.94 -19.98 6.24
N CYS A 385 -3.86 -18.77 5.69
CA CYS A 385 -4.64 -18.27 4.56
C CYS A 385 -3.90 -18.31 3.22
N LEU A 386 -2.60 -18.62 3.18
CA LEU A 386 -1.73 -18.51 2.00
C LEU A 386 -1.24 -19.85 1.49
#